data_AF-A0A7C5KGS2-F1
#
_entry.id   AF-A0A7C5KGS2-F1
#
_cell.length_a   1.000
_cell.length_b   1.000
_cell.length_c   1.000
_cell.angle_alpha   90.00
_cell.angle_beta   90.00
_cell.angle_gamma   90.00
#
_symmetry.space_group_name_H-M   'P 1'
#
loop_
_entity.id
_entity.type
_entity.pdbx_description
1 polymer ?
#
loop_
_entity_poly.entity_id
_entity_poly.type
_entity_poly.pdbx_seq_one_letter_code
_entity_poly.pdbx_strand_id
1 'polypeptide(L)'
;MVKLGHCGGRLIRSELEAEICEILNDLGVAHAHTPRHFEVHLEDGKVAAYSPDIVVRGRGREGKTVVFEAIKNHRDPDIPKVAAFRRQYGQEFYVILVGKEDHLDRVPMESFDEACPRESLQVYLHRMAD
;
A
#
# COMPACT_ATOMS: atom_id res chain seq x y z
N MET A 1 23.09 -2.57 2.71
CA MET A 1 22.18 -3.67 2.34
C MET A 1 21.23 -3.85 3.50
N VAL A 2 20.02 -3.30 3.41
CA VAL A 2 18.99 -3.49 4.44
C VAL A 2 18.59 -4.96 4.40
N LYS A 3 18.74 -5.70 5.51
CA LYS A 3 18.15 -7.03 5.61
C LYS A 3 16.65 -6.84 5.72
N LEU A 4 15.91 -7.12 4.65
CA LEU A 4 14.45 -7.14 4.71
C LEU A 4 14.03 -8.18 5.75
N GLY A 5 13.31 -7.71 6.77
CA GLY A 5 12.91 -8.48 7.94
C GLY A 5 11.59 -9.23 7.74
N HIS A 6 11.02 -9.67 8.86
CA HIS A 6 9.64 -10.17 8.90
C HIS A 6 8.86 -9.39 9.95
N CYS A 7 7.60 -9.06 9.65
CA CYS A 7 6.64 -8.53 10.62
C CYS A 7 5.49 -9.53 10.74
N GLY A 8 5.18 -9.98 11.96
CA GLY A 8 4.14 -10.99 12.18
C GLY A 8 4.37 -12.32 11.42
N GLY A 9 5.64 -12.68 11.16
CA GLY A 9 6.02 -13.90 10.42
C GLY A 9 5.90 -13.80 8.90
N ARG A 10 5.66 -12.61 8.34
CA ARG A 10 5.54 -12.37 6.90
C ARG A 10 6.74 -11.61 6.36
N LEU A 11 7.19 -11.99 5.18
CA LEU A 11 8.33 -11.37 4.50
C LEU A 11 7.96 -9.94 4.08
N ILE A 12 8.84 -9.00 4.40
CA ILE A 12 8.80 -7.65 3.87
C ILE A 12 9.43 -7.64 2.48
N ARG A 13 8.72 -7.13 1.47
CA ARG A 13 9.06 -7.17 0.04
C ARG A 13 9.92 -5.99 -0.41
N SER A 14 9.87 -4.86 0.28
CA SER A 14 10.65 -3.66 -0.08
C SER A 14 11.16 -2.86 1.13
N GLU A 15 12.19 -2.03 0.91
CA GLU A 15 12.69 -1.11 1.96
C GLU A 15 11.62 -0.08 2.36
N LEU A 16 10.79 0.35 1.43
CA LEU A 16 9.72 1.31 1.70
C LEU A 16 8.57 0.67 2.49
N GLU A 17 8.24 -0.58 2.20
CA GLU A 17 7.33 -1.37 3.04
C GLU A 17 7.89 -1.56 4.46
N ALA A 18 9.19 -1.82 4.59
CA ALA A 18 9.85 -1.90 5.90
C ALA A 18 9.71 -0.60 6.69
N GLU A 19 9.94 0.54 6.04
CA GLU A 19 9.82 1.87 6.63
C GLU A 19 8.38 2.16 7.09
N ILE A 20 7.37 1.87 6.26
CA ILE A 20 5.96 2.02 6.65
C ILE A 20 5.66 1.15 7.89
N CYS A 21 6.10 -0.12 7.89
CA CYS A 21 5.92 -1.04 9.00
C CYS A 21 6.56 -0.55 10.30
N GLU A 22 7.81 -0.08 10.25
CA GLU A 22 8.53 0.46 11.41
C GLU A 22 7.77 1.65 12.02
N ILE A 23 7.34 2.61 11.19
CA ILE A 23 6.61 3.79 11.67
C ILE A 23 5.25 3.39 12.27
N LEU A 24 4.52 2.47 11.64
CA LEU A 24 3.25 1.98 12.18
C LEU A 24 3.44 1.25 13.53
N ASN A 25 4.53 0.50 13.70
CA ASN A 25 4.85 -0.13 14.98
C ASN A 25 5.15 0.90 16.07
N ASP A 26 5.95 1.92 15.77
CA ASP A 26 6.30 2.99 16.72
C ASP A 26 5.06 3.77 17.16
N LEU A 27 4.08 3.94 16.26
CA LEU A 27 2.79 4.57 16.55
C LEU A 27 1.77 3.64 17.23
N GLY A 28 2.11 2.38 17.47
CA GLY A 28 1.18 1.39 18.03
C GLY A 28 -0.03 1.10 17.14
N VAL A 29 0.08 1.33 15.82
CA VAL A 29 -0.99 1.07 14.85
C VAL A 29 -0.96 -0.39 14.44
N ALA A 30 -2.00 -1.13 14.80
CA ALA A 30 -2.15 -2.52 14.41
C ALA A 30 -2.23 -2.64 12.88
N HIS A 31 -1.36 -3.46 12.31
CA HIS A 31 -1.30 -3.69 10.87
C HIS A 31 -0.89 -5.14 10.57
N ALA A 32 -1.05 -5.56 9.32
CA ALA A 32 -0.66 -6.87 8.85
C ALA A 32 -0.03 -6.79 7.46
N HIS A 33 1.10 -7.46 7.29
CA HIS A 33 1.67 -7.77 5.98
C HIS A 33 0.94 -8.96 5.39
N THR A 34 0.58 -8.88 4.13
CA THR A 34 -0.58 -9.62 3.64
C THR A 34 -0.46 -11.15 3.70
N PRO A 35 -1.46 -11.83 4.31
CA PRO A 35 -1.67 -13.26 4.23
C PRO A 35 -2.71 -13.69 3.17
N ARG A 36 -3.40 -12.75 2.50
CA ARG A 36 -4.53 -13.02 1.59
C ARG A 36 -4.27 -12.41 0.21
N HIS A 37 -4.48 -13.22 -0.83
CA HIS A 37 -4.38 -12.78 -2.22
C HIS A 37 -5.79 -12.47 -2.73
N PHE A 38 -5.92 -11.38 -3.46
CA PHE A 38 -7.10 -10.97 -4.18
C PHE A 38 -6.92 -11.36 -5.65
N GLU A 39 -7.97 -11.89 -6.25
CA GLU A 39 -8.04 -12.04 -7.70
C GLU A 39 -8.43 -10.69 -8.29
N VAL A 40 -7.66 -10.17 -9.26
CA VAL A 40 -7.94 -8.90 -9.93
C VAL A 40 -7.97 -9.07 -11.43
N HIS A 41 -8.91 -8.41 -12.10
CA HIS A 41 -9.05 -8.46 -13.57
C HIS A 41 -8.41 -7.21 -14.15
N LEU A 42 -7.35 -7.40 -14.92
CA LEU A 42 -6.64 -6.35 -15.63
C LEU A 42 -7.42 -5.90 -16.88
N GLU A 43 -7.08 -4.73 -17.41
CA GLU A 43 -7.79 -4.15 -18.57
C GLU A 43 -7.62 -4.97 -19.85
N ASP A 44 -6.51 -5.70 -19.98
CA ASP A 44 -6.24 -6.59 -21.12
C ASP A 44 -7.00 -7.93 -21.03
N GLY A 45 -7.93 -8.05 -20.07
CA GLY A 45 -8.73 -9.24 -19.83
C GLY A 45 -8.00 -10.35 -19.06
N LYS A 46 -6.74 -10.15 -18.66
CA LYS A 46 -6.02 -11.12 -17.84
C LYS A 46 -6.47 -11.04 -16.38
N VAL A 47 -6.33 -12.17 -15.71
CA VAL A 47 -6.52 -12.28 -14.26
C VAL A 47 -5.15 -12.36 -13.59
N ALA A 48 -4.99 -11.65 -12.47
CA ALA A 48 -3.77 -11.65 -11.68
C ALA A 48 -4.09 -11.81 -10.19
N ALA A 49 -3.14 -12.36 -9.43
CA ALA A 49 -3.17 -12.27 -7.97
C ALA A 49 -2.54 -10.95 -7.53
N TYR A 50 -3.23 -10.24 -6.65
CA TYR A 50 -2.77 -9.02 -5.99
C TYR A 50 -2.80 -9.19 -4.48
N SER A 51 -1.80 -8.62 -3.79
CA SER A 51 -1.70 -8.65 -2.35
C SER A 51 -1.14 -7.29 -1.93
N PRO A 52 -1.91 -6.45 -1.22
CA PRO A 52 -1.39 -5.19 -0.69
C PRO A 52 -0.14 -5.40 0.15
N ASP A 53 0.77 -4.42 0.23
CA ASP A 53 1.92 -4.55 1.13
C ASP A 53 1.46 -4.62 2.59
N ILE A 54 0.68 -3.62 3.02
CA ILE A 54 0.25 -3.50 4.41
C ILE A 54 -1.24 -3.21 4.48
N VAL A 55 -1.93 -3.91 5.39
CA VAL A 55 -3.34 -3.66 5.74
C VAL A 55 -3.42 -3.13 7.16
N VAL A 56 -3.99 -1.94 7.35
CA VAL A 56 -4.24 -1.37 8.67
C VAL A 56 -5.44 -2.05 9.32
N ARG A 57 -5.38 -2.31 10.62
CA ARG A 57 -6.42 -2.98 11.40
C ARG A 57 -7.08 -2.02 12.39
N GLY A 58 -8.39 -2.16 12.55
CA GLY A 58 -9.15 -1.41 13.55
C GLY A 58 -9.29 0.09 13.27
N ARG A 59 -8.69 0.58 12.18
CA ARG A 59 -8.78 1.96 11.70
C ARG A 59 -9.11 1.95 10.22
N GLY A 60 -9.96 2.86 9.81
CA GLY A 60 -10.40 3.01 8.43
C GLY A 60 -10.46 4.47 8.03
N ARG A 61 -10.56 4.70 6.72
CA ARG A 61 -10.74 6.03 6.14
C ARG A 61 -11.96 5.99 5.26
N GLU A 62 -12.86 6.95 5.43
CA GLU A 62 -14.15 6.98 4.71
C GLU A 62 -14.96 5.68 4.87
N GLY A 63 -14.87 5.03 6.03
CA GLY A 63 -15.54 3.74 6.29
C GLY A 63 -14.89 2.52 5.64
N LYS A 64 -13.75 2.69 4.96
CA LYS A 64 -13.03 1.62 4.23
C LYS A 64 -11.77 1.19 4.98
N THR A 65 -11.33 -0.04 4.71
CA THR A 65 -10.07 -0.57 5.23
C THR A 65 -8.89 0.10 4.51
N VAL A 66 -7.98 0.71 5.27
CA VAL A 66 -6.79 1.33 4.68
C VAL A 66 -5.76 0.27 4.31
N VAL A 67 -5.26 0.35 3.08
CA VAL A 67 -4.13 -0.43 2.61
C VAL A 67 -3.04 0.49 2.07
N PHE A 68 -1.80 0.13 2.33
CA PHE A 68 -0.64 0.78 1.75
C PHE A 68 -0.04 -0.10 0.67
N GLU A 69 0.36 0.54 -0.42
CA GLU A 69 1.18 -0.06 -1.47
C GLU A 69 2.44 0.79 -1.66
N ALA A 70 3.60 0.17 -1.50
CA ALA A 70 4.90 0.80 -1.68
C ALA A 70 5.43 0.53 -3.09
N ILE A 71 5.50 1.57 -3.92
CA ILE A 71 6.02 1.46 -5.29
C ILE A 71 7.46 1.92 -5.39
N LYS A 72 8.24 1.22 -6.21
CA LYS A 72 9.62 1.64 -6.49
C LYS A 72 9.69 2.80 -7.47
N ASN A 73 8.82 2.80 -8.48
CA ASN A 73 8.73 3.84 -9.52
C ASN A 73 7.39 3.77 -10.29
N HIS A 74 7.14 4.75 -11.16
CA HIS A 74 5.90 4.85 -11.96
C HIS A 74 5.68 3.72 -12.99
N ARG A 75 6.65 2.82 -13.18
CA ARG A 75 6.54 1.63 -14.04
C ARG A 75 6.56 0.34 -13.22
N ASP A 76 6.28 0.44 -11.92
CA ASP A 76 6.16 -0.73 -11.07
C ASP A 76 5.10 -1.68 -11.64
N PRO A 77 5.42 -2.97 -11.87
CA PRO A 77 4.48 -3.92 -12.46
C PRO A 77 3.23 -4.17 -11.60
N ASP A 78 3.23 -3.74 -10.33
CA ASP A 78 2.06 -3.86 -9.47
C ASP A 78 1.05 -2.71 -9.68
N ILE A 79 1.43 -1.56 -10.27
CA ILE A 79 0.50 -0.43 -10.52
C ILE A 79 -0.79 -0.87 -11.25
N PRO A 80 -0.74 -1.62 -12.37
CA PRO A 80 -1.96 -2.10 -13.03
C PRO A 80 -2.82 -3.02 -12.14
N LYS A 81 -2.21 -3.78 -11.23
CA LYS A 81 -2.93 -4.63 -10.28
C LYS A 81 -3.59 -3.82 -9.19
N VAL A 82 -2.93 -2.78 -8.69
CA VAL A 82 -3.49 -1.85 -7.69
C VAL A 82 -4.69 -1.11 -8.28
N ALA A 83 -4.59 -0.62 -9.52
CA ALA A 83 -5.71 -0.01 -10.24
C ALA A 83 -6.88 -0.99 -10.40
N ALA A 84 -6.60 -2.23 -10.78
CA ALA A 84 -7.64 -3.27 -10.88
C ALA A 84 -8.26 -3.60 -9.51
N PHE A 85 -7.44 -3.70 -8.46
CA PHE A 85 -7.91 -3.91 -7.09
C PHE A 85 -8.82 -2.78 -6.63
N ARG A 86 -8.42 -1.53 -6.83
CA ARG A 86 -9.23 -0.36 -6.48
C ARG A 86 -10.54 -0.34 -7.24
N ARG A 87 -10.54 -0.65 -8.54
CA ARG A 87 -11.77 -0.74 -9.34
C ARG A 87 -12.74 -1.81 -8.81
N GLN A 88 -12.24 -2.97 -8.43
CA GLN A 88 -13.07 -4.10 -8.01
C GLN A 88 -13.51 -4.03 -6.54
N TYR A 89 -12.62 -3.57 -5.66
CA TYR A 89 -12.78 -3.64 -4.22
C TYR A 89 -12.74 -2.26 -3.53
N GLY A 90 -12.72 -1.16 -4.28
CA GLY A 90 -12.63 0.20 -3.75
C GLY A 90 -13.83 0.68 -2.93
N GLN A 91 -14.90 -0.12 -2.82
CA GLN A 91 -15.98 0.10 -1.84
C GLN A 91 -15.57 -0.39 -0.43
N GLU A 92 -14.65 -1.34 -0.33
CA GLU A 92 -14.20 -1.95 0.92
C GLU A 92 -12.83 -1.43 1.35
N PHE A 93 -11.99 -0.98 0.40
CA PHE A 93 -10.60 -0.58 0.64
C PHE A 93 -10.32 0.84 0.18
N TYR A 94 -9.45 1.51 0.95
CA TYR A 94 -8.89 2.82 0.65
C TYR A 94 -7.39 2.64 0.41
N VAL A 95 -6.94 2.93 -0.81
CA VAL A 95 -5.57 2.66 -1.26
C VAL A 95 -4.71 3.90 -1.10
N ILE A 96 -3.69 3.81 -0.26
CA ILE A 96 -2.65 4.83 -0.13
C ILE A 96 -1.39 4.34 -0.84
N LEU A 97 -1.00 5.02 -1.91
CA LEU A 97 0.21 4.71 -2.66
C LEU A 97 1.39 5.49 -2.10
N VAL A 98 2.46 4.79 -1.74
CA VAL A 98 3.67 5.38 -1.17
C VAL A 98 4.83 5.22 -2.15
N GLY A 99 5.56 6.30 -2.40
CA GLY A 99 6.66 6.32 -3.36
C GLY A 99 7.39 7.66 -3.35
N LYS A 100 8.37 7.84 -4.22
CA LYS A 100 8.97 9.18 -4.44
C LYS A 100 7.97 10.09 -5.14
N GLU A 101 7.96 11.36 -4.80
CA GLU A 101 7.04 12.36 -5.36
C GLU A 101 7.05 12.37 -6.90
N ASP A 102 8.23 12.43 -7.52
CA ASP A 102 8.40 12.44 -8.98
C ASP A 102 7.91 11.17 -9.69
N HIS A 103 7.82 10.06 -8.95
CA HIS A 103 7.24 8.82 -9.41
C HIS A 103 5.71 8.84 -9.25
N LEU A 104 5.22 9.29 -8.10
CA LEU A 104 3.78 9.36 -7.80
C LEU A 104 3.04 10.26 -8.79
N ASP A 105 3.64 11.39 -9.19
CA ASP A 105 3.08 12.33 -10.18
C ASP A 105 2.81 11.70 -11.56
N ARG A 106 3.44 10.57 -11.85
CA ARG A 106 3.31 9.84 -13.12
C ARG A 106 2.43 8.60 -13.02
N VAL A 107 2.00 8.24 -11.81
CA VAL A 107 1.10 7.11 -11.63
C VAL A 107 -0.32 7.55 -11.99
N PRO A 108 -1.07 6.76 -12.79
CA PRO A 108 -2.46 7.09 -13.10
C PRO A 108 -3.31 7.19 -11.84
N MET A 109 -4.09 8.28 -11.69
CA MET A 109 -4.87 8.57 -10.48
C MET A 109 -5.90 7.50 -10.15
N GLU A 110 -6.33 6.70 -11.12
CA GLU A 110 -7.22 5.56 -10.91
C GLU A 110 -6.58 4.46 -10.05
N SER A 111 -5.25 4.48 -9.88
CA SER A 111 -4.48 3.47 -9.15
C SER A 111 -4.49 3.66 -7.63
N PHE A 112 -5.02 4.77 -7.11
CA PHE A 112 -5.00 5.04 -5.68
C PHE A 112 -6.13 6.00 -5.27
N ASP A 113 -6.47 6.02 -4.00
CA ASP A 113 -7.33 7.06 -3.42
C ASP A 113 -6.49 8.24 -2.95
N GLU A 114 -5.26 7.97 -2.50
CA GLU A 114 -4.34 8.98 -2.02
C GLU A 114 -2.88 8.60 -2.27
N ALA A 115 -2.05 9.61 -2.52
CA ALA A 115 -0.62 9.45 -2.69
C ALA A 115 0.13 10.04 -1.49
N CYS A 116 1.15 9.34 -1.01
CA CYS A 116 2.01 9.76 0.09
C CYS A 116 3.47 9.73 -0.37
N PRO A 117 4.11 10.89 -0.59
CA PRO A 117 5.53 10.95 -0.83
C PRO A 117 6.30 10.35 0.35
N ARG A 118 7.30 9.49 0.07
CA ARG A 118 8.16 8.86 1.08
C ARG A 118 8.74 9.90 2.03
N GLU A 119 9.12 11.05 1.51
CA GLU A 119 9.70 12.18 2.24
C GLU A 119 8.76 12.75 3.32
N SER A 120 7.44 12.57 3.15
CA SER A 120 6.40 13.02 4.07
C SER A 120 5.81 11.89 4.92
N LEU A 121 6.30 10.66 4.77
CA LEU A 121 5.68 9.44 5.32
C LEU A 121 5.52 9.50 6.85
N GLN A 122 6.55 9.93 7.57
CA GLN A 122 6.50 10.06 9.04
C GLN A 122 5.33 10.95 9.48
N VAL A 123 5.29 12.18 8.94
CA VAL A 123 4.26 13.19 9.28
C VAL A 123 2.87 12.71 8.87
N TYR A 124 2.78 12.06 7.71
CA TYR A 124 1.54 11.50 7.19
C TYR A 124 0.97 10.44 8.14
N LEU A 125 1.79 9.46 8.54
CA LEU A 125 1.34 8.36 9.40
C LEU A 125 1.00 8.82 10.82
N HIS A 126 1.69 9.82 11.37
CA HIS A 126 1.32 10.42 12.65
C HIS A 126 -0.10 10.99 12.60
N ARG A 127 -0.43 11.77 11.56
CA ARG A 127 -1.78 12.35 11.40
C ARG A 127 -2.87 11.30 11.18
N MET A 128 -2.52 10.15 10.62
CA MET A 128 -3.45 9.02 10.48
C MET A 128 -3.64 8.25 11.80
N ALA A 129 -2.65 8.31 12.69
CA ALA A 129 -2.67 7.64 13.99
C ALA A 129 -3.37 8.45 15.10
N ASP A 130 -3.52 9.76 14.91
CA ASP A 130 -4.36 10.64 15.73
C ASP A 130 -5.86 10.39 15.51
#